data_AF-A0A7V9N1M9-F1
#
_entry.id   AF-A0A7V9N1M9-F1
#
_cell.length_a   1.000
_cell.length_b   1.000
_cell.length_c   1.000
_cell.angle_alpha   90.00
_cell.angle_beta   90.00
_cell.angle_gamma   90.00
#
_symmetry.space_group_name_H-M   'P 1'
#
loop_
_entity.id
_entity.type
_entity.pdbx_description
1 polymer ?
#
loop_
_entity_poly.entity_id
_entity_poly.type
_entity_poly.pdbx_seq_one_letter_code
_entity_poly.pdbx_strand_id
1 'polypeptide(L)'
;MVIRTAHRVAAALSAVFLILSVLAGARYLQAHGGWDLESGSDDLMTLMLLVLGFVLSLSFAVFKPAVRNVDGATRMSIVWTFAILLCLLFTWRVIVIADRWVIGVGTPILSAQELETFIAEHPDSFAPYDYRIPTGVYLQSFEFLNSTNVEMTGFIWQKYGPEIPDHIMRGVVLPEAVEEAYKSQEVWRIERDGVEEIGWYFSGKIRQNFDYQLYPFDRQDIWLRLWSPEPLEGVLLVPDFASFRDLDPAALPGLDTEFVYGGWDPLWSEFTYRLLDYNVDFGLGYGFSGAPDPELYFNLAVERDFLGPILEHVVLELAIAILVFFLLLLMAHESDDLRDRVGLTIFDLIVAAGGLLFAVILDHNAIRGAVESQALVYMEWFPLVLDVFIVLVVLTAVLRVKRWRLPLLGYTGDLIPVLAYWPALFGTLLAVTLLVFFY
;
A
#
# COMPACT_ATOMS: atom_id res chain seq x y z
N MET A 1 -10.65 23.96 41.90
CA MET A 1 -9.63 24.82 41.26
C MET A 1 -9.12 24.20 39.96
N VAL A 2 -8.71 22.91 39.99
CA VAL A 2 -8.16 22.14 38.86
C VAL A 2 -9.03 22.10 37.57
N ILE A 3 -10.36 21.98 37.69
CA ILE A 3 -11.26 21.91 36.52
C ILE A 3 -11.36 23.28 35.79
N ARG A 4 -11.39 24.39 36.55
CA ARG A 4 -11.43 25.74 35.95
C ARG A 4 -10.13 26.09 35.23
N THR A 5 -8.99 25.56 35.70
CA THR A 5 -7.71 25.68 35.01
C THR A 5 -7.66 24.84 33.74
N ALA A 6 -8.23 23.63 33.74
CA ALA A 6 -8.26 22.75 32.55
C ALA A 6 -8.97 23.38 31.33
N HIS A 7 -10.14 24.01 31.51
CA HIS A 7 -10.84 24.65 30.40
C HIS A 7 -10.12 25.90 29.86
N ARG A 8 -9.43 26.64 30.72
CA ARG A 8 -8.61 27.79 30.29
C ARG A 8 -7.39 27.34 29.51
N VAL A 9 -6.76 26.24 29.93
CA VAL A 9 -5.67 25.60 29.18
C VAL A 9 -6.16 25.12 27.82
N ALA A 10 -7.31 24.44 27.76
CA ALA A 10 -7.88 23.98 26.48
C ALA A 10 -8.21 25.15 25.53
N ALA A 11 -8.73 26.26 26.03
CA ALA A 11 -8.97 27.47 25.24
C ALA A 11 -7.66 28.14 24.75
N ALA A 12 -6.59 28.08 25.56
CA ALA A 12 -5.28 28.55 25.12
C ALA A 12 -4.68 27.63 24.05
N LEU A 13 -4.78 26.31 24.23
CA LEU A 13 -4.35 25.32 23.25
C LEU A 13 -5.10 25.46 21.92
N SER A 14 -6.41 25.71 21.94
CA SER A 14 -7.16 25.92 20.71
C SER A 14 -6.69 27.17 19.97
N ALA A 15 -6.39 28.27 20.66
CA ALA A 15 -5.79 29.44 20.03
C ALA A 15 -4.41 29.12 19.41
N VAL A 16 -3.57 28.33 20.10
CA VAL A 16 -2.26 27.91 19.57
C VAL A 16 -2.40 27.03 18.34
N PHE A 17 -3.24 25.98 18.39
CA PHE A 17 -3.46 25.10 17.24
C PHE A 17 -4.04 25.83 16.04
N LEU A 18 -4.92 26.80 16.25
CA LEU A 18 -5.45 27.65 15.18
C LEU A 18 -4.36 28.51 14.54
N ILE A 19 -3.50 29.14 15.33
CA ILE A 19 -2.38 29.94 14.79
C ILE A 19 -1.43 29.04 14.00
N LEU A 20 -1.08 27.87 14.55
CA LEU A 20 -0.20 26.92 13.88
C LEU A 20 -0.81 26.36 12.60
N SER A 21 -2.11 26.04 12.57
CA SER A 21 -2.77 25.54 11.35
C SER A 21 -2.82 26.61 10.25
N VAL A 22 -3.06 27.88 10.60
CA VAL A 22 -3.01 28.99 9.64
C VAL A 22 -1.58 29.18 9.08
N LEU A 23 -0.56 29.15 9.94
CA LEU A 23 0.84 29.27 9.52
C LEU A 23 1.28 28.09 8.64
N ALA A 24 0.96 26.87 9.04
CA ALA A 24 1.26 25.66 8.29
C ALA A 24 0.54 25.66 6.93
N GLY A 25 -0.74 26.04 6.90
CA GLY A 25 -1.51 26.15 5.65
C GLY A 25 -0.95 27.20 4.70
N ALA A 26 -0.57 28.38 5.20
CA ALA A 26 0.06 29.42 4.38
C ALA A 26 1.41 28.95 3.81
N ARG A 27 2.24 28.28 4.62
CA ARG A 27 3.51 27.71 4.17
C ARG A 27 3.31 26.62 3.12
N TYR A 28 2.35 25.74 3.33
CA TYR A 28 2.04 24.64 2.42
C TYR A 28 1.58 25.17 1.05
N LEU A 29 0.66 26.15 1.02
CA LEU A 29 0.20 26.79 -0.21
C LEU A 29 1.32 27.53 -0.96
N GLN A 30 2.24 28.15 -0.22
CA GLN A 30 3.41 28.80 -0.83
C GLN A 30 4.37 27.79 -1.46
N ALA A 31 4.55 26.63 -0.84
CA ALA A 31 5.46 25.59 -1.32
C ALA A 31 4.89 24.83 -2.54
N HIS A 32 3.59 24.54 -2.56
CA HIS A 32 2.97 23.67 -3.57
C HIS A 32 2.13 24.42 -4.62
N GLY A 33 1.98 25.75 -4.48
CA GLY A 33 1.19 26.56 -5.41
C GLY A 33 -0.33 26.31 -5.36
N GLY A 34 -0.80 25.45 -4.44
CA GLY A 34 -2.20 25.03 -4.32
C GLY A 34 -2.39 23.92 -3.29
N TRP A 35 -3.58 23.30 -3.30
CA TRP A 35 -3.87 22.10 -2.52
C TRP A 35 -3.46 20.86 -3.33
N ASP A 36 -2.25 20.40 -3.11
CA ASP A 36 -1.65 19.27 -3.83
C ASP A 36 -1.77 17.97 -3.01
N LEU A 37 -2.85 17.25 -3.23
CA LEU A 37 -3.10 15.95 -2.59
C LEU A 37 -2.24 14.83 -3.22
N GLU A 38 -1.79 15.01 -4.47
CA GLU A 38 -1.04 14.01 -5.24
C GLU A 38 0.39 13.82 -4.72
N SER A 39 0.98 14.88 -4.13
CA SER A 39 2.30 14.76 -3.48
C SER A 39 2.33 13.87 -2.24
N GLY A 40 1.18 13.62 -1.57
CA GLY A 40 1.15 12.84 -0.33
C GLY A 40 2.10 13.35 0.77
N SER A 41 2.33 14.67 0.82
CA SER A 41 3.37 15.25 1.67
C SER A 41 3.08 15.16 3.17
N ASP A 42 4.14 15.03 3.97
CA ASP A 42 4.07 15.01 5.44
C ASP A 42 3.59 16.36 6.02
N ASP A 43 3.85 17.46 5.30
CA ASP A 43 3.39 18.81 5.67
C ASP A 43 1.86 18.90 5.62
N LEU A 44 1.21 18.26 4.64
CA LEU A 44 -0.24 18.19 4.54
C LEU A 44 -0.84 17.40 5.72
N MET A 45 -0.23 16.26 6.09
CA MET A 45 -0.66 15.48 7.26
C MET A 45 -0.48 16.26 8.56
N THR A 46 0.63 17.00 8.69
CA THR A 46 0.89 17.88 9.83
C THR A 46 -0.17 18.97 9.94
N LEU A 47 -0.55 19.60 8.82
CA LEU A 47 -1.62 20.59 8.79
C LEU A 47 -2.96 19.98 9.22
N MET A 48 -3.33 18.81 8.71
CA MET A 48 -4.54 18.08 9.12
C MET A 48 -4.54 17.83 10.64
N LEU A 49 -3.43 17.37 11.21
CA LEU A 49 -3.30 17.11 12.65
C LEU A 49 -3.41 18.39 13.50
N LEU A 50 -2.91 19.53 13.02
CA LEU A 50 -3.07 20.82 13.69
C LEU A 50 -4.54 21.27 13.69
N VAL A 51 -5.25 21.08 12.58
CA VAL A 51 -6.70 21.34 12.48
C VAL A 51 -7.47 20.42 13.42
N LEU A 52 -7.12 19.13 13.47
CA LEU A 52 -7.72 18.18 14.41
C LEU A 52 -7.48 18.63 15.87
N GLY A 53 -6.23 18.98 16.22
CA GLY A 53 -5.87 19.49 17.55
C GLY A 53 -6.67 20.73 17.95
N PHE A 54 -6.93 21.63 17.00
CA PHE A 54 -7.82 22.78 17.21
C PHE A 54 -9.26 22.35 17.53
N VAL A 55 -9.84 21.45 16.75
CA VAL A 55 -11.23 20.97 16.95
C VAL A 55 -11.37 20.23 18.29
N LEU A 56 -10.41 19.36 18.65
CA LEU A 56 -10.43 18.61 19.91
C LEU A 56 -10.30 19.53 21.13
N SER A 57 -9.37 20.50 21.08
CA SER A 57 -9.17 21.46 22.19
C SER A 57 -10.34 22.46 22.33
N LEU A 58 -10.88 22.94 21.20
CA LEU A 58 -12.04 23.84 21.20
C LEU A 58 -13.28 23.15 21.75
N SER A 59 -13.59 21.93 21.31
CA SER A 59 -14.74 21.18 21.80
C SER A 59 -14.65 20.91 23.31
N PHE A 60 -13.47 20.59 23.83
CA PHE A 60 -13.24 20.46 25.28
C PHE A 60 -13.48 21.78 26.04
N ALA A 61 -13.03 22.92 25.49
CA ALA A 61 -13.21 24.24 26.09
C ALA A 61 -14.68 24.70 26.10
N VAL A 62 -15.42 24.40 25.03
CA VAL A 62 -16.83 24.80 24.84
C VAL A 62 -17.77 23.93 25.66
N PHE A 63 -17.68 22.61 25.54
CA PHE A 63 -18.64 21.69 26.16
C PHE A 63 -18.36 21.44 27.65
N LYS A 64 -17.16 21.79 28.13
CA LYS A 64 -16.75 21.71 29.54
C LYS A 64 -17.13 20.36 30.16
N PRO A 65 -16.57 19.25 29.65
CA PRO A 65 -16.88 17.90 30.14
C PRO A 65 -16.50 17.80 31.62
N ALA A 66 -17.39 17.25 32.43
CA ALA A 66 -17.15 17.02 33.84
C ALA A 66 -18.03 15.87 34.33
N VAL A 67 -17.67 15.25 35.47
CA VAL A 67 -18.49 14.19 36.11
C VAL A 67 -19.95 14.65 36.34
N ARG A 68 -20.16 15.94 36.56
CA ARG A 68 -21.50 16.54 36.75
C ARG A 68 -22.17 17.02 35.45
N ASN A 69 -21.43 17.06 34.33
CA ASN A 69 -21.90 17.53 33.02
C ASN A 69 -21.73 16.40 31.99
N VAL A 70 -22.57 15.38 32.12
CA VAL A 70 -22.56 14.20 31.24
C VAL A 70 -22.89 14.60 29.81
N ASP A 71 -23.87 15.49 29.60
CA ASP A 71 -24.22 15.98 28.26
C ASP A 71 -23.05 16.64 27.54
N GLY A 72 -22.25 17.44 28.26
CA GLY A 72 -21.02 18.03 27.73
C GLY A 72 -19.98 16.98 27.34
N ALA A 73 -19.83 15.92 28.15
CA ALA A 73 -18.91 14.82 27.87
C ALA A 73 -19.36 13.96 26.68
N THR A 74 -20.67 13.70 26.55
CA THR A 74 -21.27 12.99 25.41
C THR A 74 -21.10 13.78 24.12
N ARG A 75 -21.44 15.07 24.11
CA ARG A 75 -21.25 15.93 22.92
C ARG A 75 -19.78 16.02 22.51
N MET A 76 -18.87 16.10 23.48
CA MET A 76 -17.44 16.07 23.19
C MET A 76 -17.01 14.76 22.55
N SER A 77 -17.40 13.61 23.11
CA SER A 77 -17.09 12.29 22.56
C SER A 77 -17.58 12.13 21.13
N ILE A 78 -18.82 12.59 20.85
CA ILE A 78 -19.39 12.60 19.49
C ILE A 78 -18.53 13.47 18.55
N VAL A 79 -18.21 14.71 18.93
CA VAL A 79 -17.40 15.61 18.09
C VAL A 79 -16.00 15.04 17.85
N TRP A 80 -15.37 14.46 18.87
CA TRP A 80 -14.06 13.83 18.73
C TRP A 80 -14.10 12.63 17.79
N THR A 81 -15.10 11.77 17.94
CA THR A 81 -15.31 10.60 17.07
C THR A 81 -15.42 11.01 15.61
N PHE A 82 -16.31 11.96 15.31
CA PHE A 82 -16.52 12.41 13.93
C PHE A 82 -15.31 13.16 13.37
N ALA A 83 -14.66 14.01 14.17
CA ALA A 83 -13.47 14.74 13.72
C ALA A 83 -12.32 13.78 13.37
N ILE A 84 -12.06 12.78 14.24
CA ILE A 84 -11.01 11.78 14.01
C ILE A 84 -11.37 10.88 12.82
N LEU A 85 -12.63 10.44 12.70
CA LEU A 85 -13.07 9.64 11.56
C LEU A 85 -12.93 10.40 10.24
N LEU A 86 -13.29 11.70 10.21
CA LEU A 86 -13.08 12.54 9.03
C LEU A 86 -11.59 12.68 8.67
N CYS A 87 -10.71 12.80 9.67
CA CYS A 87 -9.26 12.80 9.43
C CYS A 87 -8.78 11.45 8.89
N LEU A 88 -9.25 10.32 9.43
CA LEU A 88 -8.90 8.99 8.92
C LEU A 88 -9.32 8.83 7.46
N LEU A 89 -10.56 9.18 7.12
CA LEU A 89 -11.06 9.12 5.74
C LEU A 89 -10.32 10.09 4.81
N PHE A 90 -9.94 11.26 5.31
CA PHE A 90 -9.10 12.20 4.55
C PHE A 90 -7.71 11.62 4.30
N THR A 91 -7.09 11.00 5.30
CA THR A 91 -5.79 10.34 5.14
C THR A 91 -5.87 9.20 4.12
N TRP A 92 -6.91 8.36 4.15
CA TRP A 92 -7.13 7.36 3.09
C TRP A 92 -7.33 8.00 1.72
N ARG A 93 -8.05 9.11 1.64
CA ARG A 93 -8.22 9.83 0.37
C ARG A 93 -6.88 10.33 -0.18
N VAL A 94 -5.98 10.81 0.67
CA VAL A 94 -4.62 11.18 0.27
C VAL A 94 -3.82 9.95 -0.15
N ILE A 95 -3.89 8.86 0.61
CA ILE A 95 -3.19 7.61 0.27
C ILE A 95 -3.58 7.10 -1.12
N VAL A 96 -4.87 7.10 -1.45
CA VAL A 96 -5.35 6.62 -2.75
C VAL A 96 -4.90 7.52 -3.91
N ILE A 97 -4.80 8.83 -3.69
CA ILE A 97 -4.46 9.79 -4.77
C ILE A 97 -2.95 9.95 -4.93
N ALA A 98 -2.17 9.79 -3.87
CA ALA A 98 -0.77 10.20 -3.90
C ALA A 98 0.14 9.23 -4.63
N ASP A 99 1.10 9.77 -5.39
CA ASP A 99 2.06 8.99 -6.19
C ASP A 99 3.34 8.63 -5.43
N ARG A 100 3.37 8.90 -4.13
CA ARG A 100 4.53 8.70 -3.25
C ARG A 100 5.00 7.24 -3.17
N TRP A 101 4.13 6.27 -3.43
CA TRP A 101 4.41 4.84 -3.25
C TRP A 101 4.61 4.09 -4.59
N VAL A 102 4.90 4.79 -5.68
CA VAL A 102 5.28 4.19 -6.97
C VAL A 102 6.80 4.02 -7.01
N ILE A 103 7.31 2.80 -7.17
CA ILE A 103 8.75 2.52 -7.20
C ILE A 103 9.11 1.85 -8.53
N GLY A 104 9.45 2.65 -9.54
CA GLY A 104 9.94 2.13 -10.81
C GLY A 104 11.24 1.31 -10.66
N VAL A 105 11.38 0.26 -11.47
CA VAL A 105 12.60 -0.54 -11.55
C VAL A 105 13.49 0.00 -12.67
N GLY A 106 14.63 0.58 -12.32
CA GLY A 106 15.61 1.07 -13.31
C GLY A 106 15.32 2.48 -13.83
N THR A 107 15.99 2.87 -14.92
CA THR A 107 15.86 4.18 -15.57
C THR A 107 15.00 4.05 -16.82
N PRO A 108 13.87 4.77 -16.95
CA PRO A 108 13.01 4.73 -18.13
C PRO A 108 13.74 5.16 -19.40
N ILE A 109 13.53 4.42 -20.49
CA ILE A 109 14.03 4.76 -21.84
C ILE A 109 12.86 4.76 -22.80
N LEU A 110 12.36 5.95 -23.13
CA LEU A 110 11.15 6.16 -23.92
C LEU A 110 11.45 6.42 -25.40
N SER A 111 12.72 6.69 -25.74
CA SER A 111 13.13 6.94 -27.13
C SER A 111 14.56 6.50 -27.43
N ALA A 112 14.87 6.34 -28.71
CA ALA A 112 16.23 6.06 -29.17
C ALA A 112 17.23 7.17 -28.76
N GLN A 113 16.78 8.43 -28.69
CA GLN A 113 17.64 9.53 -28.26
C GLN A 113 18.00 9.45 -26.76
N GLU A 114 17.03 9.06 -25.93
CA GLU A 114 17.27 8.81 -24.51
C GLU A 114 18.21 7.63 -24.30
N LEU A 115 18.06 6.56 -25.08
CA LEU A 115 18.97 5.42 -25.06
C LEU A 115 20.42 5.84 -25.35
N GLU A 116 20.66 6.60 -26.42
CA GLU A 116 22.02 7.07 -26.72
C GLU A 116 22.58 7.97 -25.61
N THR A 117 21.72 8.78 -24.98
CA THR A 117 22.12 9.63 -23.85
C THR A 117 22.54 8.77 -22.65
N PHE A 118 21.74 7.76 -22.30
CA PHE A 118 22.03 6.83 -21.21
C PHE A 118 23.32 6.03 -21.45
N ILE A 119 23.55 5.58 -22.70
CA ILE A 119 24.79 4.91 -23.11
C ILE A 119 25.99 5.85 -22.98
N ALA A 120 25.85 7.11 -23.42
CA ALA A 120 26.93 8.10 -23.35
C ALA A 120 27.30 8.48 -21.90
N GLU A 121 26.35 8.39 -20.97
CA GLU A 121 26.58 8.58 -19.54
C GLU A 121 27.30 7.40 -18.87
N HIS A 122 27.21 6.19 -19.45
CA HIS A 122 27.77 4.95 -18.90
C HIS A 122 28.64 4.17 -19.91
N PRO A 123 29.64 4.79 -20.56
CA PRO A 123 30.32 4.21 -21.71
C PRO A 123 31.01 2.88 -21.40
N ASP A 124 31.58 2.72 -20.20
CA ASP A 124 32.28 1.49 -19.81
C ASP A 124 31.33 0.29 -19.67
N SER A 125 30.08 0.53 -19.22
CA SER A 125 29.04 -0.50 -19.11
C SER A 125 28.56 -1.00 -20.47
N PHE A 126 28.58 -0.14 -21.50
CA PHE A 126 28.05 -0.47 -22.82
C PHE A 126 29.14 -0.84 -23.85
N ALA A 127 30.41 -0.55 -23.57
CA ALA A 127 31.54 -0.85 -24.44
C ALA A 127 31.66 -2.33 -24.89
N PRO A 128 31.28 -3.34 -24.08
CA PRO A 128 31.33 -4.74 -24.50
C PRO A 128 30.28 -5.15 -25.54
N TYR A 129 29.31 -4.30 -25.86
CA TYR A 129 28.17 -4.66 -26.70
C TYR A 129 28.28 -4.07 -28.12
N ASP A 130 28.48 -4.95 -29.09
CA ASP A 130 28.65 -4.61 -30.50
C ASP A 130 27.32 -4.65 -31.28
N TYR A 131 26.38 -5.50 -30.86
CA TYR A 131 25.15 -5.78 -31.60
C TYR A 131 23.93 -5.37 -30.79
N ARG A 132 23.09 -4.52 -31.39
CA ARG A 132 21.84 -4.06 -30.77
C ARG A 132 20.66 -4.81 -31.38
N ILE A 133 19.85 -5.43 -30.54
CA ILE A 133 18.70 -6.22 -30.97
C ILE A 133 17.43 -5.54 -30.48
N PRO A 134 16.68 -4.85 -31.38
CA PRO A 134 15.36 -4.31 -31.06
C PRO A 134 14.45 -5.42 -30.55
N THR A 135 13.95 -5.24 -29.34
CA THR A 135 13.15 -6.18 -28.57
C THR A 135 11.86 -5.49 -28.15
N GLY A 136 10.72 -6.12 -28.41
CA GLY A 136 9.43 -5.65 -27.96
C GLY A 136 8.72 -6.67 -27.09
N VAL A 137 7.80 -6.18 -26.26
CA VAL A 137 7.01 -6.96 -25.31
C VAL A 137 5.55 -6.57 -25.47
N TYR A 138 4.67 -7.57 -25.45
CA TYR A 138 3.23 -7.41 -25.42
C TYR A 138 2.63 -8.36 -24.39
N LEU A 139 2.11 -7.82 -23.30
CA LEU A 139 1.48 -8.56 -22.22
C LEU A 139 0.00 -8.77 -22.50
N GLN A 140 -0.47 -10.01 -22.29
CA GLN A 140 -1.88 -10.38 -22.45
C GLN A 140 -2.60 -10.59 -21.12
N SER A 141 -1.91 -11.11 -20.11
CA SER A 141 -2.46 -11.28 -18.78
C SER A 141 -1.37 -11.34 -17.71
N PHE A 142 -1.74 -11.03 -16.47
CA PHE A 142 -0.99 -11.41 -15.29
C PHE A 142 -1.93 -11.87 -14.16
N GLU A 143 -1.42 -12.69 -13.25
CA GLU A 143 -2.10 -13.07 -12.02
C GLU A 143 -1.08 -13.21 -10.88
N PHE A 144 -1.31 -12.52 -9.75
CA PHE A 144 -0.51 -12.74 -8.55
C PHE A 144 -0.90 -14.07 -7.94
N LEU A 145 0.03 -15.02 -7.90
CA LEU A 145 -0.21 -16.34 -7.31
C LEU A 145 0.02 -16.33 -5.79
N ASN A 146 0.99 -15.53 -5.34
CA ASN A 146 1.32 -15.30 -3.94
C ASN A 146 2.28 -14.11 -3.83
N SER A 147 2.81 -13.88 -2.63
CA SER A 147 3.68 -12.73 -2.36
C SER A 147 5.04 -12.71 -3.10
N THR A 148 5.38 -13.80 -3.78
CA THR A 148 6.67 -13.94 -4.48
C THR A 148 6.58 -14.46 -5.91
N ASN A 149 5.37 -14.70 -6.44
CA ASN A 149 5.21 -15.24 -7.78
C ASN A 149 4.05 -14.58 -8.50
N VAL A 150 4.29 -14.18 -9.73
CA VAL A 150 3.29 -13.70 -10.67
C VAL A 150 3.29 -14.61 -11.89
N GLU A 151 2.12 -15.04 -12.34
CA GLU A 151 1.97 -15.71 -13.62
C GLU A 151 1.71 -14.65 -14.68
N MET A 152 2.43 -14.72 -15.81
CA MET A 152 2.29 -13.76 -16.91
C MET A 152 2.22 -14.49 -18.25
N THR A 153 1.46 -13.92 -19.17
CA THR A 153 1.38 -14.39 -20.55
C THR A 153 1.53 -13.24 -21.54
N GLY A 154 2.07 -13.54 -22.72
CA GLY A 154 2.21 -12.54 -23.75
C GLY A 154 3.15 -12.96 -24.88
N PHE A 155 3.61 -11.97 -25.62
CA PHE A 155 4.59 -12.13 -26.69
C PHE A 155 5.81 -11.28 -26.43
N ILE A 156 6.97 -11.84 -26.78
CA ILE A 156 8.22 -11.09 -26.91
C ILE A 156 8.67 -11.27 -28.35
N TRP A 157 9.15 -10.22 -28.99
CA TRP A 157 9.69 -10.31 -30.34
C TRP A 157 11.01 -9.57 -30.44
N GLN A 158 11.82 -9.99 -31.40
CA GLN A 158 13.09 -9.38 -31.71
C GLN A 158 13.27 -9.20 -33.21
N LYS A 159 13.95 -8.13 -33.60
CA LYS A 159 14.33 -7.86 -34.99
C LYS A 159 15.83 -7.98 -35.17
N TYR A 160 16.25 -8.71 -36.18
CA TYR A 160 17.64 -8.98 -36.51
C TYR A 160 17.92 -8.39 -37.89
N GLY A 161 18.65 -7.28 -37.90
CA GLY A 161 19.06 -6.61 -39.14
C GLY A 161 20.19 -7.34 -39.87
N PRO A 162 20.51 -6.92 -41.11
CA PRO A 162 21.58 -7.52 -41.91
C PRO A 162 22.97 -7.37 -41.28
N GLU A 163 23.14 -6.46 -40.33
CA GLU A 163 24.35 -6.27 -39.53
C GLU A 163 24.57 -7.35 -38.46
N ILE A 164 23.53 -8.13 -38.12
CA ILE A 164 23.58 -9.13 -37.06
C ILE A 164 24.02 -10.48 -37.66
N PRO A 165 25.19 -11.02 -37.29
CA PRO A 165 25.67 -12.28 -37.83
C PRO A 165 24.71 -13.46 -37.59
N ASP A 166 24.75 -14.43 -38.51
CA ASP A 166 23.96 -15.67 -38.44
C ASP A 166 24.35 -16.56 -37.25
N HIS A 167 25.56 -16.41 -36.71
CA HIS A 167 26.02 -17.21 -35.58
C HIS A 167 25.47 -16.75 -34.23
N ILE A 168 24.96 -15.52 -34.14
CA ILE A 168 24.37 -14.99 -32.91
C ILE A 168 23.07 -15.73 -32.61
N MET A 169 22.99 -16.34 -31.44
CA MET A 169 21.82 -17.12 -31.04
C MET A 169 20.56 -16.24 -30.98
N ARG A 170 19.52 -16.66 -31.70
CA ARG A 170 18.21 -16.00 -31.70
C ARG A 170 17.40 -16.42 -30.47
N GLY A 171 16.86 -15.47 -29.73
CA GLY A 171 15.99 -15.76 -28.59
C GLY A 171 16.06 -14.74 -27.46
N VAL A 172 15.27 -15.01 -26.44
CA VAL A 172 15.24 -14.25 -25.18
C VAL A 172 15.22 -15.21 -24.00
N VAL A 173 15.88 -14.84 -22.92
CA VAL A 173 15.87 -15.56 -21.66
C VAL A 173 15.19 -14.71 -20.58
N LEU A 174 14.28 -15.34 -19.84
CA LEU A 174 13.62 -14.77 -18.67
C LEU A 174 14.24 -15.39 -17.41
N PRO A 175 15.27 -14.77 -16.81
CA PRO A 175 16.08 -15.39 -15.75
C PRO A 175 15.33 -15.66 -14.44
N GLU A 176 14.17 -15.02 -14.24
CA GLU A 176 13.35 -15.13 -13.02
C GLU A 176 12.21 -16.15 -13.14
N ALA A 177 12.10 -16.87 -14.26
CA ALA A 177 11.08 -17.89 -14.45
C ALA A 177 11.33 -19.13 -13.56
N VAL A 178 10.29 -19.63 -12.86
CA VAL A 178 10.38 -20.76 -11.90
C VAL A 178 10.29 -22.14 -12.55
N GLU A 179 9.64 -22.22 -13.72
CA GLU A 179 9.53 -23.42 -14.55
C GLU A 179 10.18 -23.13 -15.91
N GLU A 180 10.17 -24.09 -16.84
CA GLU A 180 10.25 -23.74 -18.26
C GLU A 180 9.01 -22.88 -18.63
N ALA A 181 8.99 -21.59 -18.22
CA ALA A 181 8.03 -20.59 -18.72
C ALA A 181 8.05 -20.47 -20.26
N TYR A 182 9.04 -21.13 -20.85
CA TYR A 182 9.38 -21.23 -22.23
C TYR A 182 8.99 -22.61 -22.77
N LYS A 183 7.73 -22.76 -23.20
CA LYS A 183 7.51 -23.59 -24.39
C LYS A 183 7.98 -22.73 -25.56
N SER A 184 9.25 -22.89 -25.98
CA SER A 184 9.84 -22.23 -27.16
C SER A 184 9.10 -22.62 -28.44
N GLN A 185 7.86 -22.16 -28.61
CA GLN A 185 7.19 -22.14 -29.89
C GLN A 185 7.31 -20.71 -30.38
N GLU A 186 8.27 -20.50 -31.26
CA GLU A 186 8.22 -19.38 -32.21
C GLU A 186 6.83 -19.36 -32.83
N VAL A 187 6.12 -18.25 -32.62
CA VAL A 187 4.76 -18.07 -33.10
C VAL A 187 4.81 -17.51 -34.52
N TRP A 188 5.79 -16.64 -34.79
CA TRP A 188 6.05 -16.15 -36.13
C TRP A 188 7.54 -15.89 -36.37
N ARG A 189 7.90 -15.98 -37.65
CA ARG A 189 9.13 -15.45 -38.22
C ARG A 189 8.81 -14.83 -39.56
N ILE A 190 9.20 -13.57 -39.72
CA ILE A 190 8.89 -12.76 -40.89
C ILE A 190 10.17 -12.07 -41.33
N GLU A 191 10.53 -12.20 -42.60
CA GLU A 191 11.65 -11.47 -43.19
C GLU A 191 11.12 -10.34 -44.06
N ARG A 192 11.57 -9.10 -43.80
CA ARG A 192 11.21 -7.90 -44.59
C ARG A 192 12.44 -7.03 -44.76
N ASP A 193 12.77 -6.68 -46.00
CA ASP A 193 13.88 -5.77 -46.34
C ASP A 193 15.23 -6.17 -45.69
N GLY A 194 15.49 -7.48 -45.55
CA GLY A 194 16.70 -8.02 -44.92
C GLY A 194 16.70 -7.98 -43.39
N VAL A 195 15.57 -7.62 -42.77
CA VAL A 195 15.35 -7.70 -41.32
C VAL A 195 14.50 -8.93 -41.03
N GLU A 196 15.04 -9.82 -40.20
CA GLU A 196 14.35 -10.98 -39.67
C GLU A 196 13.65 -10.61 -38.35
N GLU A 197 12.33 -10.68 -38.30
CA GLU A 197 11.54 -10.52 -37.08
C GLU A 197 11.08 -11.88 -36.59
N ILE A 198 11.35 -12.20 -35.32
CA ILE A 198 10.95 -13.46 -34.68
C ILE A 198 10.15 -13.12 -33.43
N GLY A 199 9.01 -13.78 -33.26
CA GLY A 199 8.15 -13.63 -32.07
C GLY A 199 7.92 -14.94 -31.33
N TRP A 200 7.96 -14.87 -30.01
CA TRP A 200 7.73 -15.98 -29.09
C TRP A 200 6.54 -15.68 -28.19
N TYR A 201 5.66 -16.68 -28.03
CA TYR A 201 4.67 -16.66 -26.97
C TYR A 201 5.31 -17.17 -25.68
N PHE A 202 5.09 -16.46 -24.57
CA PHE A 202 5.50 -16.91 -23.25
C PHE A 202 4.27 -17.05 -22.34
N SER A 203 4.36 -18.02 -21.44
CA SER A 203 3.36 -18.26 -20.41
C SER A 203 4.07 -18.94 -19.25
N GLY A 204 4.21 -18.24 -18.13
CA GLY A 204 4.85 -18.86 -16.98
C GLY A 204 4.89 -18.02 -15.73
N LYS A 205 5.38 -18.66 -14.68
CA LYS A 205 5.52 -18.10 -13.34
C LYS A 205 6.86 -17.41 -13.20
N ILE A 206 6.85 -16.12 -12.91
CA ILE A 206 8.01 -15.28 -12.69
C ILE A 206 8.13 -15.01 -11.18
N ARG A 207 9.31 -15.29 -10.63
CA ARG A 207 9.57 -15.11 -9.20
C ARG A 207 10.09 -13.72 -8.91
N GLN A 208 9.34 -12.98 -8.11
CA GLN A 208 9.60 -11.59 -7.77
C GLN A 208 9.39 -11.36 -6.28
N ASN A 209 9.78 -10.20 -5.77
CA ASN A 209 9.57 -9.87 -4.37
C ASN A 209 8.65 -8.66 -4.28
N PHE A 210 7.38 -8.91 -3.98
CA PHE A 210 6.35 -7.90 -3.88
C PHE A 210 6.18 -7.43 -2.44
N ASP A 211 5.93 -6.13 -2.25
CA ASP A 211 5.75 -5.56 -0.91
C ASP A 211 4.28 -5.31 -0.62
N TYR A 212 3.72 -6.08 0.30
CA TYR A 212 2.32 -5.97 0.72
C TYR A 212 2.12 -5.22 2.02
N GLN A 213 3.15 -4.56 2.59
CA GLN A 213 3.01 -3.81 3.84
C GLN A 213 1.86 -2.79 3.79
N LEU A 214 1.61 -2.23 2.61
CA LEU A 214 0.57 -1.22 2.39
C LEU A 214 -0.80 -1.79 2.01
N TYR A 215 -0.98 -3.12 2.00
CA TYR A 215 -2.26 -3.76 1.65
C TYR A 215 -3.42 -3.20 2.50
N PRO A 216 -4.53 -2.73 1.88
CA PRO A 216 -4.94 -2.98 0.50
C PRO A 216 -4.70 -1.78 -0.43
N PHE A 217 -3.97 -0.76 0.02
CA PHE A 217 -3.58 0.41 -0.77
C PHE A 217 -2.24 0.18 -1.48
N ASP A 218 -1.87 -1.08 -1.68
CA ASP A 218 -0.61 -1.46 -2.29
C ASP A 218 -0.61 -1.21 -3.79
N ARG A 219 0.55 -0.75 -4.26
CA ARG A 219 0.93 -0.71 -5.67
C ARG A 219 2.05 -1.73 -5.86
N GLN A 220 2.06 -2.42 -6.99
CA GLN A 220 3.08 -3.42 -7.30
C GLN A 220 3.69 -3.13 -8.66
N ASP A 221 5.00 -3.27 -8.73
CA ASP A 221 5.76 -3.21 -9.97
C ASP A 221 6.07 -4.64 -10.40
N ILE A 222 5.46 -5.07 -11.49
CA ILE A 222 5.74 -6.35 -12.15
C ILE A 222 6.78 -6.06 -13.22
N TRP A 223 7.86 -6.84 -13.27
CA TRP A 223 8.90 -6.64 -14.29
C TRP A 223 9.18 -7.88 -15.13
N LEU A 224 9.62 -7.69 -16.35
CA LEU A 224 10.20 -8.73 -17.18
C LEU A 224 11.63 -8.36 -17.46
N ARG A 225 12.54 -9.08 -16.81
CA ARG A 225 13.98 -8.99 -17.05
C ARG A 225 14.32 -9.76 -18.32
N LEU A 226 14.91 -9.10 -19.31
CA LEU A 226 15.16 -9.67 -20.62
C LEU A 226 16.66 -9.88 -20.84
N TRP A 227 17.06 -11.13 -21.07
CA TRP A 227 18.45 -11.49 -21.38
C TRP A 227 18.58 -11.97 -22.82
N SER A 228 19.72 -11.66 -23.42
CA SER A 228 20.21 -12.42 -24.58
C SER A 228 20.53 -13.85 -24.13
N PRO A 229 20.23 -14.89 -24.95
CA PRO A 229 20.62 -16.26 -24.65
C PRO A 229 22.14 -16.46 -24.67
N GLU A 230 22.88 -15.52 -25.29
CA GLU A 230 24.31 -15.61 -25.48
C GLU A 230 25.03 -14.41 -24.83
N PRO A 231 25.62 -14.59 -23.64
CA PRO A 231 26.27 -13.50 -22.89
C PRO A 231 27.63 -13.08 -23.46
N LEU A 232 28.24 -13.87 -24.36
CA LEU A 232 29.62 -13.66 -24.84
C LEU A 232 29.72 -12.90 -26.18
N GLU A 233 28.64 -12.79 -26.93
CA GLU A 233 28.67 -12.22 -28.29
C GLU A 233 28.39 -10.71 -28.33
N GLY A 234 28.47 -10.00 -27.19
CA GLY A 234 28.29 -8.55 -27.15
C GLY A 234 26.90 -8.09 -27.60
N VAL A 235 25.86 -8.85 -27.23
CA VAL A 235 24.48 -8.56 -27.62
C VAL A 235 23.78 -7.68 -26.58
N LEU A 236 23.37 -6.48 -26.99
CA LEU A 236 22.55 -5.57 -26.20
C LEU A 236 21.10 -5.62 -26.70
N LEU A 237 20.17 -6.03 -25.84
CA LEU A 237 18.75 -5.89 -26.13
C LEU A 237 18.37 -4.42 -25.96
N VAL A 238 17.68 -3.84 -26.93
CA VAL A 238 17.18 -2.44 -26.90
C VAL A 238 15.68 -2.43 -27.18
N PRO A 239 14.89 -1.45 -26.71
CA PRO A 239 13.46 -1.38 -27.06
C PRO A 239 13.25 -1.26 -28.57
N ASP A 240 12.27 -1.98 -29.11
CA ASP A 240 11.84 -1.83 -30.51
C ASP A 240 10.94 -0.59 -30.67
N PHE A 241 11.54 0.59 -30.53
CA PHE A 241 10.86 1.90 -30.52
C PHE A 241 9.88 2.09 -31.68
N ALA A 242 10.18 1.54 -32.86
CA ALA A 242 9.38 1.71 -34.07
C ALA A 242 8.09 0.87 -34.09
N SER A 243 7.95 -0.14 -33.21
CA SER A 243 6.76 -1.00 -33.15
C SER A 243 5.66 -0.47 -32.22
N PHE A 244 5.97 0.51 -31.38
CA PHE A 244 5.02 1.14 -30.47
C PHE A 244 4.49 2.44 -31.10
N ARG A 245 3.19 2.69 -30.93
CA ARG A 245 2.57 3.95 -31.40
C ARG A 245 3.01 5.14 -30.55
N ASP A 246 3.14 4.87 -29.26
CA ASP A 246 3.56 5.79 -28.22
C ASP A 246 4.26 4.95 -27.15
N LEU A 247 5.26 5.54 -26.50
CA LEU A 247 6.00 4.95 -25.37
C LEU A 247 5.82 5.79 -24.10
N ASP A 248 4.91 6.78 -24.09
CA ASP A 248 4.45 7.41 -22.85
C ASP A 248 3.98 6.31 -21.88
N PRO A 249 4.60 6.18 -20.68
CA PRO A 249 4.25 5.14 -19.73
C PRO A 249 2.76 5.12 -19.35
N ALA A 250 2.12 6.28 -19.30
CA ALA A 250 0.69 6.41 -19.00
C ALA A 250 -0.23 5.94 -20.15
N ALA A 251 0.31 5.79 -21.36
CA ALA A 251 -0.40 5.23 -22.51
C ALA A 251 -0.42 3.69 -22.51
N LEU A 252 0.21 3.05 -21.52
CA LEU A 252 0.29 1.61 -21.33
C LEU A 252 0.83 0.85 -22.55
N PRO A 253 2.01 1.25 -23.10
CA PRO A 253 2.60 0.56 -24.23
C PRO A 253 2.83 -0.92 -23.92
N GLY A 254 2.54 -1.79 -24.89
CA GLY A 254 2.80 -3.22 -24.75
C GLY A 254 1.79 -3.96 -23.87
N LEU A 255 0.62 -3.38 -23.57
CA LEU A 255 -0.48 -4.09 -22.94
C LEU A 255 -1.63 -4.34 -23.92
N ASP A 256 -2.34 -5.44 -23.72
CA ASP A 256 -3.58 -5.72 -24.42
C ASP A 256 -4.68 -4.69 -24.10
N THR A 257 -5.47 -4.30 -25.10
CA THR A 257 -6.56 -3.34 -24.91
C THR A 257 -7.74 -3.92 -24.12
N GLU A 258 -7.88 -5.24 -24.10
CA GLU A 258 -8.90 -5.99 -23.34
C GLU A 258 -8.26 -6.81 -22.20
N PHE A 259 -7.14 -6.34 -21.67
CA PHE A 259 -6.41 -7.01 -20.61
C PHE A 259 -7.28 -7.20 -19.36
N VAL A 260 -7.24 -8.40 -18.79
CA VAL A 260 -8.01 -8.75 -17.59
C VAL A 260 -7.11 -8.59 -16.37
N TYR A 261 -7.40 -7.58 -15.56
CA TYR A 261 -6.51 -7.16 -14.48
C TYR A 261 -6.83 -7.77 -13.10
N GLY A 262 -7.87 -8.60 -12.98
CA GLY A 262 -8.08 -9.46 -11.80
C GLY A 262 -8.15 -8.76 -10.44
N GLY A 263 -8.69 -7.53 -10.37
CA GLY A 263 -8.73 -6.74 -9.13
C GLY A 263 -7.54 -5.78 -8.95
N TRP A 264 -6.84 -5.51 -10.04
CA TRP A 264 -5.80 -4.49 -10.17
C TRP A 264 -6.15 -3.54 -11.30
N ASP A 265 -5.57 -2.35 -11.31
CA ASP A 265 -5.66 -1.38 -12.40
C ASP A 265 -4.23 -0.99 -12.82
N PRO A 266 -3.91 -0.97 -14.13
CA PRO A 266 -2.59 -0.59 -14.59
C PRO A 266 -2.38 0.92 -14.43
N LEU A 267 -1.22 1.29 -13.90
CA LEU A 267 -0.82 2.69 -13.73
C LEU A 267 0.04 3.15 -14.92
N TRP A 268 1.08 2.37 -15.23
CA TRP A 268 2.00 2.65 -16.32
C TRP A 268 2.71 1.38 -16.76
N SER A 269 3.22 1.38 -18.00
CA SER A 269 4.15 0.36 -18.48
C SER A 269 5.26 0.98 -19.32
N GLU A 270 6.47 0.47 -19.17
CA GLU A 270 7.64 1.11 -19.79
C GLU A 270 8.82 0.17 -19.92
N PHE A 271 9.74 0.50 -20.83
CA PHE A 271 11.06 -0.09 -20.87
C PHE A 271 12.02 0.69 -20.00
N THR A 272 12.83 -0.02 -19.20
CA THR A 272 13.87 0.60 -18.40
C THR A 272 15.20 -0.13 -18.54
N TYR A 273 16.29 0.56 -18.25
CA TYR A 273 17.59 -0.06 -18.00
C TYR A 273 17.94 -0.06 -16.53
N ARG A 274 18.49 -1.18 -16.08
CA ARG A 274 19.17 -1.25 -14.79
C ARG A 274 20.62 -1.68 -15.01
N LEU A 275 21.53 -0.95 -14.38
CA LEU A 275 22.93 -1.32 -14.31
C LEU A 275 23.14 -2.21 -13.07
N LEU A 276 23.62 -3.43 -13.28
CA LEU A 276 23.79 -4.43 -12.23
C LEU A 276 25.26 -4.80 -12.06
N ASP A 277 25.75 -4.68 -10.83
CA ASP A 277 27.09 -5.14 -10.48
C ASP A 277 27.01 -6.61 -10.05
N TYR A 278 27.34 -7.51 -10.96
CA TYR A 278 27.36 -8.94 -10.68
C TYR A 278 28.57 -9.33 -9.84
N ASN A 279 28.31 -10.06 -8.76
CA ASN A 279 29.37 -10.66 -7.96
C ASN A 279 29.93 -11.97 -8.55
N VAL A 280 29.62 -12.26 -9.83
CA VAL A 280 30.03 -13.46 -10.55
C VAL A 280 30.20 -13.12 -12.04
N ASP A 281 31.13 -13.79 -12.72
CA ASP A 281 31.38 -13.68 -14.18
C ASP A 281 30.88 -14.92 -14.95
N PHE A 282 30.07 -15.73 -14.28
CA PHE A 282 29.59 -17.06 -14.71
C PHE A 282 30.69 -18.01 -15.22
N GLY A 283 31.96 -17.77 -14.88
CA GLY A 283 33.11 -18.53 -15.39
C GLY A 283 33.42 -18.29 -16.87
N LEU A 284 32.84 -17.25 -17.47
CA LEU A 284 32.96 -16.92 -18.89
C LEU A 284 34.18 -16.05 -19.20
N GLY A 285 34.92 -15.60 -18.18
CA GLY A 285 36.24 -14.98 -18.35
C GLY A 285 36.22 -13.57 -18.92
N TYR A 286 35.06 -12.92 -19.03
CA TYR A 286 34.95 -11.49 -19.33
C TYR A 286 35.25 -10.60 -18.10
N GLY A 287 35.51 -11.23 -16.94
CA GLY A 287 36.04 -10.60 -15.74
C GLY A 287 35.02 -9.76 -14.98
N PHE A 288 35.35 -9.42 -13.74
CA PHE A 288 34.76 -8.28 -13.06
C PHE A 288 35.28 -7.02 -13.77
N SER A 289 34.65 -6.63 -14.87
CA SER A 289 35.01 -5.44 -15.65
C SER A 289 35.08 -4.20 -14.76
N GLY A 290 34.43 -4.25 -13.59
CA GLY A 290 34.29 -3.16 -12.62
C GLY A 290 33.19 -2.18 -13.02
N ALA A 291 32.69 -2.29 -14.25
CA ALA A 291 31.53 -1.56 -14.73
C ALA A 291 30.28 -2.45 -14.58
N PRO A 292 29.15 -1.90 -14.10
CA PRO A 292 27.93 -2.66 -13.95
C PRO A 292 27.33 -3.03 -15.33
N ASP A 293 26.76 -4.22 -15.44
CA ASP A 293 26.18 -4.74 -16.68
C ASP A 293 24.78 -4.12 -16.93
N PRO A 294 24.51 -3.60 -18.14
CA PRO A 294 23.22 -3.06 -18.50
C PRO A 294 22.23 -4.14 -18.87
N GLU A 295 21.03 -4.04 -18.31
CA GLU A 295 19.95 -4.96 -18.63
C GLU A 295 18.64 -4.28 -18.91
N LEU A 296 17.94 -4.81 -19.91
CA LEU A 296 16.66 -4.34 -20.34
C LEU A 296 15.55 -4.98 -19.50
N TYR A 297 14.68 -4.13 -18.98
CA TYR A 297 13.47 -4.52 -18.27
C TYR A 297 12.26 -3.97 -19.03
N PHE A 298 11.16 -4.72 -19.00
CA PHE A 298 9.83 -4.20 -19.31
C PHE A 298 8.99 -4.25 -18.03
N ASN A 299 8.50 -3.10 -17.59
CA ASN A 299 7.81 -2.95 -16.31
C ASN A 299 6.33 -2.68 -16.55
N LEU A 300 5.52 -3.16 -15.62
CA LEU A 300 4.10 -2.91 -15.51
C LEU A 300 3.79 -2.59 -14.04
N ALA A 301 3.46 -1.34 -13.77
CA ALA A 301 2.98 -0.93 -12.46
C ALA A 301 1.46 -1.06 -12.39
N VAL A 302 0.99 -1.59 -11.27
CA VAL A 302 -0.43 -1.81 -11.02
C VAL A 302 -0.81 -1.32 -9.63
N GLU A 303 -2.01 -0.77 -9.51
CA GLU A 303 -2.63 -0.45 -8.22
C GLU A 303 -3.77 -1.44 -7.93
N ARG A 304 -3.95 -1.79 -6.66
CA ARG A 304 -5.05 -2.69 -6.28
C ARG A 304 -6.39 -1.96 -6.31
N ASP A 305 -7.44 -2.65 -6.74
CA ASP A 305 -8.81 -2.28 -6.39
C ASP A 305 -9.03 -2.54 -4.89
N PHE A 306 -8.69 -1.52 -4.10
CA PHE A 306 -8.71 -1.56 -2.65
C PHE A 306 -10.13 -1.70 -2.06
N LEU A 307 -11.18 -1.41 -2.84
CA LEU A 307 -12.56 -1.42 -2.34
C LEU A 307 -13.02 -2.84 -1.99
N GLY A 308 -12.61 -3.85 -2.77
CA GLY A 308 -12.91 -5.25 -2.50
C GLY A 308 -12.46 -5.68 -1.09
N PRO A 309 -11.14 -5.65 -0.80
CA PRO A 309 -10.60 -5.97 0.52
C PRO A 309 -11.20 -5.16 1.67
N ILE A 310 -11.43 -3.85 1.47
CA ILE A 310 -12.04 -3.01 2.52
C ILE A 310 -13.46 -3.48 2.83
N LEU A 311 -14.27 -3.78 1.81
CA LEU A 311 -15.65 -4.24 2.02
C LEU A 311 -15.70 -5.64 2.65
N GLU A 312 -14.75 -6.50 2.33
CA GLU A 312 -14.66 -7.85 2.88
C GLU A 312 -14.38 -7.85 4.39
N HIS A 313 -13.38 -7.08 4.84
CA HIS A 313 -12.92 -7.11 6.23
C HIS A 313 -13.48 -5.97 7.09
N VAL A 314 -13.39 -4.72 6.65
CA VAL A 314 -13.74 -3.55 7.48
C VAL A 314 -15.23 -3.54 7.86
N VAL A 315 -16.11 -4.07 7.01
CA VAL A 315 -17.55 -4.17 7.32
C VAL A 315 -17.80 -5.12 8.49
N LEU A 316 -17.14 -6.29 8.49
CA LEU A 316 -17.24 -7.26 9.59
C LEU A 316 -16.67 -6.67 10.88
N GLU A 317 -15.49 -6.07 10.81
CA GLU A 317 -14.82 -5.45 11.97
C GLU A 317 -15.62 -4.29 12.54
N LEU A 318 -16.23 -3.46 11.69
CA LEU A 318 -17.11 -2.38 12.12
C LEU A 318 -18.35 -2.94 12.83
N ALA A 319 -18.94 -4.02 12.31
CA ALA A 319 -20.05 -4.70 12.97
C ALA A 319 -19.64 -5.22 14.36
N ILE A 320 -18.46 -5.85 14.47
CA ILE A 320 -17.91 -6.32 15.74
C ILE A 320 -17.63 -5.13 16.68
N ALA A 321 -17.04 -4.03 16.20
CA ALA A 321 -16.81 -2.83 17.00
C ALA A 321 -18.13 -2.25 17.57
N ILE A 322 -19.19 -2.21 16.78
CA ILE A 322 -20.53 -1.82 17.23
C ILE A 322 -21.05 -2.78 18.32
N LEU A 323 -20.89 -4.09 18.13
CA LEU A 323 -21.29 -5.09 19.13
C LEU A 323 -20.50 -4.96 20.44
N VAL A 324 -19.18 -4.77 20.36
CA VAL A 324 -18.32 -4.52 21.52
C VAL A 324 -18.73 -3.24 22.25
N PHE A 325 -19.06 -2.18 21.51
CA PHE A 325 -19.60 -0.95 22.10
C PHE A 325 -20.94 -1.19 22.81
N PHE A 326 -21.84 -1.99 22.24
CA PHE A 326 -23.09 -2.37 22.92
C PHE A 326 -22.84 -3.22 24.16
N LEU A 327 -21.90 -4.16 24.14
CA LEU A 327 -21.50 -4.90 25.34
C LEU A 327 -20.98 -3.94 26.41
N LEU A 328 -20.14 -2.98 26.04
CA LEU A 328 -19.62 -1.96 26.97
C LEU A 328 -20.74 -1.08 27.55
N LEU A 329 -21.72 -0.68 26.73
CA LEU A 329 -22.91 0.07 27.17
C LEU A 329 -23.77 -0.74 28.16
N LEU A 330 -24.08 -1.99 27.82
CA LEU A 330 -24.83 -2.92 28.67
C LEU A 330 -24.09 -3.20 29.99
N MET A 331 -22.76 -3.15 29.98
CA MET A 331 -21.96 -3.22 31.19
C MET A 331 -22.04 -1.92 32.00
N ALA A 332 -21.95 -0.75 31.36
CA ALA A 332 -21.83 0.54 32.02
C ALA A 332 -23.11 1.00 32.75
N HIS A 333 -24.29 0.56 32.33
CA HIS A 333 -25.55 0.97 32.96
C HIS A 333 -25.79 0.22 34.27
N GLU A 334 -25.85 0.95 35.38
CA GLU A 334 -25.90 0.43 36.76
C GLU A 334 -27.33 0.16 37.26
N SER A 335 -28.36 0.72 36.62
CA SER A 335 -29.73 0.42 37.00
C SER A 335 -30.13 -0.97 36.48
N ASP A 336 -30.27 -1.90 37.41
CA ASP A 336 -30.95 -3.19 37.33
C ASP A 336 -32.05 -3.25 36.25
N ASP A 337 -32.83 -2.18 36.04
CA ASP A 337 -33.96 -2.14 35.11
C ASP A 337 -33.66 -2.55 33.64
N LEU A 338 -32.49 -2.27 33.05
CA LEU A 338 -32.19 -2.70 31.66
C LEU A 338 -31.59 -4.12 31.59
N ARG A 339 -30.70 -4.47 32.52
CA ARG A 339 -30.09 -5.81 32.57
C ARG A 339 -31.06 -6.86 33.09
N ASP A 340 -31.88 -6.53 34.07
CA ASP A 340 -32.92 -7.41 34.62
C ASP A 340 -34.05 -7.63 33.62
N ARG A 341 -34.37 -6.63 32.78
CA ARG A 341 -35.32 -6.80 31.65
C ARG A 341 -34.79 -7.76 30.58
N VAL A 342 -33.49 -7.80 30.35
CA VAL A 342 -32.85 -8.67 29.33
C VAL A 342 -32.37 -10.00 29.94
N GLY A 343 -32.25 -10.10 31.27
CA GLY A 343 -31.85 -11.31 31.99
C GLY A 343 -30.38 -11.71 31.82
N LEU A 344 -29.49 -10.79 31.43
CA LEU A 344 -28.09 -11.09 31.13
C LEU A 344 -27.17 -10.84 32.33
N THR A 345 -26.36 -11.85 32.64
CA THR A 345 -25.30 -11.76 33.66
C THR A 345 -24.02 -11.15 33.09
N ILE A 346 -23.12 -10.68 33.97
CA ILE A 346 -21.77 -10.25 33.56
C ILE A 346 -21.01 -11.41 32.90
N PHE A 347 -21.24 -12.64 33.36
CA PHE A 347 -20.64 -13.84 32.77
C PHE A 347 -21.09 -14.01 31.32
N ASP A 348 -22.38 -13.85 31.01
CA ASP A 348 -22.90 -13.95 29.64
C ASP A 348 -22.25 -12.94 28.70
N LEU A 349 -21.99 -11.72 29.19
CA LEU A 349 -21.33 -10.68 28.40
C LEU A 349 -19.84 -10.97 28.18
N ILE A 350 -19.16 -11.61 29.14
CA ILE A 350 -17.78 -12.08 28.96
C ILE A 350 -17.74 -13.22 27.92
N VAL A 351 -18.71 -14.14 27.97
CA VAL A 351 -18.86 -15.21 26.97
C VAL A 351 -19.13 -14.60 25.59
N ALA A 352 -20.00 -13.60 25.48
CA ALA A 352 -20.26 -12.88 24.23
C ALA A 352 -18.99 -12.20 23.68
N ALA A 353 -18.22 -11.51 24.54
CA ALA A 353 -16.95 -10.90 24.16
C ALA A 353 -15.92 -11.95 23.69
N GLY A 354 -15.88 -13.13 24.31
CA GLY A 354 -15.04 -14.25 23.86
C GLY A 354 -15.43 -14.76 22.47
N GLY A 355 -16.74 -14.81 22.16
CA GLY A 355 -17.23 -15.14 20.81
C GLY A 355 -16.83 -14.10 19.76
N LEU A 356 -16.90 -12.81 20.10
CA LEU A 356 -16.44 -11.73 19.22
C LEU A 356 -14.92 -11.81 18.99
N LEU A 357 -14.13 -12.07 20.03
CA LEU A 357 -12.67 -12.24 19.91
C LEU A 357 -12.33 -13.37 18.93
N PHE A 358 -13.04 -14.50 19.01
CA PHE A 358 -12.84 -15.61 18.07
C PHE A 358 -13.16 -15.21 16.62
N ALA A 359 -14.23 -14.44 16.40
CA ALA A 359 -14.58 -13.95 15.07
C ALA A 359 -13.49 -13.03 14.48
N VAL A 360 -12.93 -12.12 15.29
CA VAL A 360 -11.83 -11.23 14.86
C VAL A 360 -10.57 -12.03 14.53
N ILE A 361 -10.20 -13.01 15.35
CA ILE A 361 -9.05 -13.90 15.09
C ILE A 361 -9.24 -14.69 13.78
N LEU A 362 -10.47 -15.11 13.49
CA LEU A 362 -10.77 -15.82 12.23
C LEU A 362 -10.57 -14.89 11.02
N ASP A 363 -11.05 -13.65 11.12
CA ASP A 363 -10.87 -12.65 10.06
C ASP A 363 -9.40 -12.24 9.88
N HIS A 364 -8.64 -12.08 10.97
CA HIS A 364 -7.19 -11.88 10.90
C HIS A 364 -6.50 -13.02 10.15
N ASN A 365 -6.85 -14.28 10.45
CA ASN A 365 -6.31 -15.41 9.70
C ASN A 365 -6.72 -15.40 8.22
N ALA A 366 -7.91 -14.92 7.89
CA ALA A 366 -8.34 -14.77 6.49
C ALA A 366 -7.47 -13.74 5.75
N ILE A 367 -7.18 -12.59 6.37
CA ILE A 367 -6.25 -11.58 5.81
C ILE A 367 -4.86 -12.18 5.58
N ARG A 368 -4.33 -12.94 6.56
CA ARG A 368 -3.02 -13.62 6.42
C ARG A 368 -3.00 -14.64 5.28
N GLY A 369 -4.11 -15.35 5.09
CA GLY A 369 -4.28 -16.33 4.02
C GLY A 369 -4.40 -15.69 2.63
N ALA A 370 -4.99 -14.49 2.53
CA ALA A 370 -5.16 -13.79 1.26
C ALA A 370 -3.85 -13.18 0.71
N VAL A 371 -2.98 -12.68 1.59
CA VAL A 371 -1.77 -11.97 1.18
C VAL A 371 -0.54 -12.89 1.13
N GLU A 372 -0.49 -13.92 1.98
CA GLU A 372 0.66 -14.84 2.12
C GLU A 372 2.02 -14.12 2.30
N SER A 373 2.02 -12.94 2.93
CA SER A 373 3.25 -12.18 3.22
C SER A 373 3.81 -12.50 4.61
N GLN A 374 5.14 -12.49 4.75
CA GLN A 374 5.78 -12.62 6.06
C GLN A 374 5.73 -11.33 6.89
N ALA A 375 5.59 -10.17 6.23
CA ALA A 375 5.50 -8.88 6.91
C ALA A 375 4.11 -8.66 7.53
N LEU A 376 4.03 -7.73 8.48
CA LEU A 376 2.75 -7.24 9.01
C LEU A 376 2.18 -6.25 8.00
N VAL A 377 0.95 -6.51 7.52
CA VAL A 377 0.29 -5.63 6.54
C VAL A 377 -0.66 -4.64 7.20
N TYR A 378 -0.95 -3.52 6.53
CA TYR A 378 -1.79 -2.47 7.08
C TYR A 378 -3.18 -2.97 7.54
N MET A 379 -3.86 -3.81 6.75
CA MET A 379 -5.16 -4.38 7.14
C MET A 379 -5.13 -5.19 8.44
N GLU A 380 -4.00 -5.82 8.80
CA GLU A 380 -3.91 -6.58 10.05
C GLU A 380 -4.00 -5.71 11.30
N TRP A 381 -3.84 -4.39 11.18
CA TRP A 381 -3.99 -3.51 12.33
C TRP A 381 -5.43 -3.35 12.80
N PHE A 382 -6.42 -3.49 11.93
CA PHE A 382 -7.82 -3.38 12.35
C PHE A 382 -8.24 -4.50 13.30
N PRO A 383 -8.03 -5.81 12.99
CA PRO A 383 -8.39 -6.87 13.91
C PRO A 383 -7.49 -6.83 15.15
N LEU A 384 -6.19 -6.51 15.01
CA LEU A 384 -5.27 -6.39 16.16
C LEU A 384 -5.69 -5.28 17.14
N VAL A 385 -6.10 -4.12 16.63
CA VAL A 385 -6.63 -3.04 17.48
C VAL A 385 -7.93 -3.49 18.13
N LEU A 386 -8.82 -4.14 17.38
CA LEU A 386 -10.11 -4.59 17.89
C LEU A 386 -9.96 -5.66 19.00
N ASP A 387 -9.01 -6.58 18.85
CA ASP A 387 -8.64 -7.58 19.87
C ASP A 387 -8.26 -6.90 21.19
N VAL A 388 -7.40 -5.87 21.12
CA VAL A 388 -7.01 -5.07 22.29
C VAL A 388 -8.25 -4.44 22.94
N PHE A 389 -9.16 -3.87 22.15
CA PHE A 389 -10.38 -3.25 22.68
C PHE A 389 -11.34 -4.26 23.31
N ILE A 390 -11.49 -5.46 22.72
CA ILE A 390 -12.29 -6.54 23.30
C ILE A 390 -11.70 -6.96 24.66
N VAL A 391 -10.38 -7.15 24.74
CA VAL A 391 -9.70 -7.49 25.99
C VAL A 391 -9.87 -6.39 27.04
N LEU A 392 -9.75 -5.11 26.65
CA LEU A 392 -10.00 -3.98 27.54
C LEU A 392 -11.44 -3.98 28.07
N VAL A 393 -12.43 -4.26 27.22
CA VAL A 393 -13.85 -4.35 27.63
C VAL A 393 -14.05 -5.50 28.62
N VAL A 394 -13.49 -6.68 28.35
CA VAL A 394 -13.53 -7.82 29.29
C VAL A 394 -12.84 -7.46 30.62
N LEU A 395 -11.70 -6.77 30.57
CA LEU A 395 -10.99 -6.32 31.76
C LEU A 395 -11.85 -5.35 32.58
N THR A 396 -12.56 -4.41 31.95
CA THR A 396 -13.49 -3.52 32.67
C THR A 396 -14.61 -4.32 33.36
N ALA A 397 -15.10 -5.40 32.75
CA ALA A 397 -16.09 -6.29 33.34
C ALA A 397 -15.55 -7.03 34.57
N VAL A 398 -14.34 -7.59 34.49
CA VAL A 398 -13.69 -8.31 35.59
C VAL A 398 -13.35 -7.37 36.74
N LEU A 399 -12.77 -6.22 36.44
CA LEU A 399 -12.51 -5.17 37.41
C LEU A 399 -13.80 -4.81 38.14
N ARG A 400 -14.92 -4.70 37.39
CA ARG A 400 -16.27 -4.48 37.92
C ARG A 400 -16.69 -5.57 38.92
N VAL A 401 -16.51 -6.85 38.62
CA VAL A 401 -16.87 -7.93 39.56
C VAL A 401 -16.00 -7.91 40.82
N LYS A 402 -14.69 -7.66 40.67
CA LYS A 402 -13.71 -7.74 41.76
C LYS A 402 -13.63 -6.48 42.64
N ARG A 403 -14.32 -5.39 42.28
CA ARG A 403 -14.25 -4.09 43.00
C ARG A 403 -12.84 -3.48 43.03
N TRP A 404 -12.03 -3.78 42.02
CA TRP A 404 -10.68 -3.22 41.89
C TRP A 404 -10.75 -1.82 41.27
N ARG A 405 -9.97 -0.88 41.82
CA ARG A 405 -9.92 0.51 41.35
C ARG A 405 -8.63 0.77 40.61
N LEU A 406 -8.72 0.96 39.30
CA LEU A 406 -7.62 1.43 38.46
C LEU A 406 -7.96 2.85 37.95
N PRO A 407 -7.05 3.83 38.09
CA PRO A 407 -7.33 5.23 37.77
C PRO A 407 -7.61 5.50 36.28
N LEU A 408 -7.13 4.64 35.38
CA LEU A 408 -7.33 4.74 33.92
C LEU A 408 -8.53 3.91 33.41
N LEU A 409 -8.96 2.88 34.14
CA LEU A 409 -9.99 1.92 33.71
C LEU A 409 -11.32 2.05 34.48
N GLY A 410 -11.38 2.91 35.50
CA GLY A 410 -12.62 3.30 36.19
C GLY A 410 -13.25 2.24 37.10
N TYR A 411 -14.11 2.66 38.03
CA TYR A 411 -15.03 1.79 38.77
C TYR A 411 -16.23 2.57 39.33
N THR A 412 -17.42 1.95 39.25
CA THR A 412 -18.81 2.39 39.60
C THR A 412 -19.38 3.56 38.78
N GLY A 413 -20.40 3.29 37.96
CA GLY A 413 -21.14 4.30 37.19
C GLY A 413 -20.38 5.06 36.09
N ASP A 414 -19.11 4.73 35.84
CA ASP A 414 -18.25 5.49 34.93
C ASP A 414 -18.69 5.32 33.46
N LEU A 415 -19.27 6.39 32.92
CA LEU A 415 -19.47 6.59 31.47
C LEU A 415 -18.14 6.77 30.72
N ILE A 416 -16.99 6.83 31.41
CA ILE A 416 -15.69 7.16 30.81
C ILE A 416 -15.27 6.13 29.74
N PRO A 417 -15.26 4.80 29.99
CA PRO A 417 -14.90 3.84 28.94
C PRO A 417 -15.84 3.90 27.74
N VAL A 418 -17.14 4.12 27.98
CA VAL A 418 -18.15 4.28 26.92
C VAL A 418 -17.87 5.51 26.07
N LEU A 419 -17.60 6.65 26.69
CA LEU A 419 -17.31 7.92 26.01
C LEU A 419 -15.95 7.91 25.31
N ALA A 420 -14.99 7.13 25.81
CA ALA A 420 -13.66 7.02 25.22
C ALA A 420 -13.58 5.99 24.08
N TYR A 421 -14.50 5.02 24.02
CA TYR A 421 -14.43 3.88 23.09
C TYR A 421 -14.20 4.31 21.63
N TRP A 422 -15.12 5.09 21.05
CA TRP A 422 -15.03 5.48 19.64
C TRP A 422 -13.86 6.43 19.32
N PRO A 423 -13.62 7.51 20.10
CA PRO A 423 -12.45 8.36 19.87
C PRO A 423 -11.13 7.61 20.00
N ALA A 424 -11.03 6.66 20.94
CA ALA A 424 -9.82 5.86 21.13
C ALA A 424 -9.62 4.85 20.00
N LEU A 425 -10.69 4.18 19.55
CA LEU A 425 -10.63 3.20 18.45
C LEU A 425 -10.16 3.88 17.17
N PHE A 426 -10.90 4.89 16.70
CA PHE A 426 -10.53 5.62 15.47
C PHE A 426 -9.23 6.40 15.65
N GLY A 427 -8.94 6.90 16.85
CA GLY A 427 -7.68 7.59 17.14
C GLY A 427 -6.47 6.67 17.02
N THR A 428 -6.60 5.41 17.46
CA THR A 428 -5.55 4.39 17.31
C THR A 428 -5.39 4.01 15.83
N LEU A 429 -6.49 3.79 15.11
CA LEU A 429 -6.44 3.50 13.67
C LEU A 429 -5.83 4.66 12.87
N LEU A 430 -6.18 5.92 13.17
CA LEU A 430 -5.56 7.10 12.57
C LEU A 430 -4.05 7.16 12.87
N ALA A 431 -3.65 6.93 14.12
CA ALA A 431 -2.25 6.94 14.50
C ALA A 431 -1.45 5.86 13.76
N VAL A 432 -1.96 4.63 13.68
CA VAL A 432 -1.35 3.54 12.92
C VAL A 432 -1.26 3.90 11.44
N THR A 433 -2.33 4.45 10.86
CA THR A 433 -2.37 4.83 9.44
C THR A 433 -1.28 5.87 9.12
N LEU A 434 -1.09 6.85 10.00
CA LEU A 434 -0.04 7.86 9.84
C LEU A 434 1.37 7.27 9.99
N LEU A 435 1.56 6.32 10.92
CA LEU A 435 2.84 5.62 11.15
C LEU A 435 3.20 4.58 10.09
N VAL A 436 2.24 4.14 9.28
CA VAL A 436 2.52 3.18 8.19
C VAL A 436 2.80 3.93 6.89
N PHE A 437 2.05 5.01 6.62
CA PHE A 437 2.09 5.67 5.32
C PHE A 437 2.94 6.95 5.26
N PHE A 438 3.15 7.66 6.37
CA PHE A 438 3.76 9.00 6.35
C PHE A 438 4.99 9.15 7.25
N TYR A 439 5.03 8.50 8.41
CA TYR A 439 6.09 8.64 9.42
C TYR A 439 6.73 7.30 9.74
#